data_AF-A0A519ZRX1-F1
#
_entry.id   AF-A0A519ZRX1-F1
#
_cell.length_a   1.000
_cell.length_b   1.000
_cell.length_c   1.000
_cell.angle_alpha   90.00
_cell.angle_beta   90.00
_cell.angle_gamma   90.00
#
_symmetry.space_group_name_H-M   'P 1'
#
loop_
_entity.id
_entity.type
_entity.pdbx_description
1 polymer ?
#
loop_
_entity_poly.entity_id
_entity_poly.type
_entity_poly.pdbx_seq_one_letter_code
_entity_poly.pdbx_strand_id
1 'polypeptide(L)'
;MSTTPALVHPTNPQPALHGEALSALRKPFADLRAQGLRSRDAAARLGVSEGAAMAAFAASGMSPQDEADSLYSTTVLDGQWHALLQGLETVGPVMALTRNDSVVHEKIGVYRNVSVHGGIGMALGAEIDLRLFLSHWHVGLHVLERTPKGEAHSLQFFDAHGQAVHKVHAREASDLSALEALVQRHARPEARPEFKPGLAPTTPDRPDAAIDRTGLAQAWADMKDTHEFFSVLKRFEVGRLQSLRLMEGVHTRRTPLVAVEWLLKRAAGSSLPIMVFAGNAGCLQIHTGSVHRIAVMGPWLNVMDEGFNLHLRADHVSESWLVSKPTSDGVVTSIELFDAQGHLMAMFFGERKPGKPELPGWRELAHSVAQADGGLAVAA
;
A
#
# COMPACT_ATOMS: atom_id res chain seq x y z
N MET A 1 25.91 -7.23 -23.72
CA MET A 1 25.14 -8.28 -23.03
C MET A 1 25.40 -8.13 -21.55
N SER A 2 24.54 -7.37 -20.86
CA SER A 2 24.67 -7.09 -19.43
C SER A 2 23.48 -7.72 -18.74
N THR A 3 23.71 -8.80 -18.02
CA THR A 3 22.71 -9.55 -17.26
C THR A 3 22.45 -8.81 -15.95
N THR A 4 21.30 -8.15 -15.85
CA THR A 4 20.74 -7.69 -14.58
C THR A 4 20.49 -8.91 -13.69
N PRO A 5 20.98 -8.95 -12.44
CA PRO A 5 20.72 -10.10 -11.59
C PRO A 5 19.25 -10.08 -11.15
N ALA A 6 18.60 -11.24 -11.29
CA ALA A 6 17.27 -11.48 -10.73
C ALA A 6 17.30 -11.21 -9.22
N LEU A 7 16.27 -10.52 -8.72
CA LEU A 7 16.01 -10.40 -7.29
C LEU A 7 15.74 -11.80 -6.74
N VAL A 8 16.73 -12.38 -6.07
CA VAL A 8 16.58 -13.62 -5.33
C VAL A 8 15.72 -13.31 -4.11
N HIS A 9 14.49 -13.82 -4.09
CA HIS A 9 13.67 -13.83 -2.88
C HIS A 9 14.39 -14.65 -1.80
N PRO A 10 14.64 -14.10 -0.60
CA PRO A 10 15.27 -14.87 0.45
C PRO A 10 14.26 -15.91 0.96
N THR A 11 14.48 -17.18 0.62
CA THR A 11 13.75 -18.34 1.16
C THR A 11 14.31 -18.83 2.49
N ASN A 12 15.31 -18.14 3.06
CA ASN A 12 15.85 -18.49 4.37
C ASN A 12 15.07 -17.76 5.49
N PRO A 13 14.67 -18.46 6.57
CA PRO A 13 14.11 -17.81 7.73
C PRO A 13 15.13 -16.81 8.30
N GLN A 14 14.71 -15.54 8.43
CA GLN A 14 15.54 -14.51 9.05
C GLN A 14 15.77 -14.88 10.53
N PRO A 15 16.96 -14.71 11.11
CA PRO A 15 17.13 -14.91 12.54
C PRO A 15 16.48 -13.76 13.33
N ALA A 16 15.94 -14.05 14.52
CA ALA A 16 15.58 -12.99 15.48
C ALA A 16 16.88 -12.33 15.97
N LEU A 17 17.04 -11.02 15.76
CA LEU A 17 18.23 -10.28 16.17
C LEU A 17 18.00 -9.58 17.51
N HIS A 18 18.90 -9.80 18.48
CA HIS A 18 18.90 -9.14 19.79
C HIS A 18 19.74 -7.86 19.81
N GLY A 19 19.64 -7.05 20.88
CA GLY A 19 20.12 -5.66 20.94
C GLY A 19 21.54 -5.36 20.43
N GLU A 20 22.56 -6.14 20.79
CA GLU A 20 23.92 -5.95 20.27
C GLU A 20 24.01 -6.24 18.76
N ALA A 21 23.30 -7.27 18.28
CA ALA A 21 23.26 -7.64 16.88
C ALA A 21 22.54 -6.60 15.99
N LEU A 22 21.56 -5.88 16.55
CA LEU A 22 20.89 -4.77 15.84
C LEU A 22 21.83 -3.57 15.65
N SER A 23 22.61 -3.22 16.67
CA SER A 23 23.54 -2.08 16.60
C SER A 23 24.56 -2.22 15.46
N ALA A 24 24.96 -3.45 15.14
CA ALA A 24 25.89 -3.79 14.06
C ALA A 24 25.30 -3.58 12.65
N LEU A 25 23.98 -3.49 12.52
CA LEU A 25 23.30 -3.24 11.24
C LEU A 25 23.45 -1.79 10.77
N ARG A 26 23.66 -0.84 11.69
CA ARG A 26 23.58 0.61 11.38
C ARG A 26 24.55 1.03 10.28
N LYS A 27 25.81 0.66 10.39
CA LYS A 27 26.85 1.02 9.41
C LYS A 27 26.62 0.34 8.05
N PRO A 28 26.48 -0.99 7.95
CA PRO A 28 26.14 -1.65 6.68
C PRO A 28 24.87 -1.10 6.02
N PHE A 29 23.85 -0.77 6.81
CA PHE A 29 22.62 -0.18 6.30
C PHE A 29 22.87 1.21 5.71
N ALA A 30 23.61 2.07 6.42
CA ALA A 30 23.98 3.39 5.94
C ALA A 30 24.83 3.34 4.66
N ASP A 31 25.77 2.38 4.57
CA ASP A 31 26.61 2.19 3.38
C ASP A 31 25.77 1.78 2.15
N LEU A 32 24.73 0.93 2.33
CA LEU A 32 23.79 0.57 1.27
C LEU A 32 22.89 1.74 0.87
N ARG A 33 22.43 2.54 1.84
CA ARG A 33 21.69 3.78 1.58
C ARG A 33 22.50 4.78 0.76
N ALA A 34 23.80 4.93 1.06
CA ALA A 34 24.72 5.80 0.32
C ALA A 34 24.92 5.34 -1.14
N GLN A 35 24.71 4.05 -1.45
CA GLN A 35 24.69 3.51 -2.81
C GLN A 35 23.37 3.75 -3.56
N GLY A 36 22.41 4.44 -2.93
CA GLY A 36 21.13 4.81 -3.53
C GLY A 36 20.00 3.80 -3.30
N LEU A 37 20.20 2.75 -2.50
CA LEU A 37 19.14 1.80 -2.17
C LEU A 37 18.07 2.48 -1.30
N ARG A 38 16.80 2.10 -1.49
CA ARG A 38 15.72 2.47 -0.56
C ARG A 38 15.82 1.66 0.73
N SER A 39 15.18 2.12 1.80
CA SER A 39 15.31 1.52 3.14
C SER A 39 14.90 0.05 3.16
N ARG A 40 13.80 -0.27 2.47
CA ARG A 40 13.35 -1.64 2.23
C ARG A 40 14.42 -2.50 1.55
N ASP A 41 14.99 -2.01 0.46
CA ASP A 41 15.95 -2.79 -0.35
C ASP A 41 17.27 -2.99 0.41
N ALA A 42 17.71 -1.98 1.16
CA ALA A 42 18.86 -2.08 2.06
C ALA A 42 18.62 -3.11 3.17
N ALA A 43 17.43 -3.11 3.80
CA ALA A 43 17.06 -4.11 4.81
C ALA A 43 17.07 -5.53 4.23
N ALA A 44 16.43 -5.71 3.06
CA ALA A 44 16.39 -6.99 2.37
C ALA A 44 17.79 -7.50 2.01
N ARG A 45 18.70 -6.62 1.56
CA ARG A 45 20.09 -6.95 1.24
C ARG A 45 20.88 -7.42 2.46
N LEU A 46 20.55 -6.93 3.65
CA LEU A 46 21.11 -7.37 4.93
C LEU A 46 20.39 -8.59 5.52
N GLY A 47 19.35 -9.11 4.85
CA GLY A 47 18.61 -10.27 5.33
C GLY A 47 17.74 -9.99 6.56
N VAL A 48 17.32 -8.74 6.76
CA VAL A 48 16.44 -8.32 7.88
C VAL A 48 15.18 -7.65 7.35
N SER A 49 14.14 -7.57 8.19
CA SER A 49 12.93 -6.80 7.86
C SER A 49 13.19 -5.29 7.94
N GLU A 50 12.37 -4.49 7.25
CA GLU A 50 12.50 -3.03 7.27
C GLU A 50 12.29 -2.47 8.68
N GLY A 51 11.31 -3.00 9.42
CA GLY A 51 11.05 -2.64 10.81
C GLY A 51 12.23 -2.94 11.72
N ALA A 52 12.88 -4.11 11.57
CA ALA A 52 14.07 -4.46 12.35
C ALA A 52 15.25 -3.54 12.01
N ALA A 53 15.44 -3.22 10.72
CA ALA A 53 16.47 -2.28 10.29
C ALA A 53 16.25 -0.87 10.85
N MET A 54 15.00 -0.38 10.91
CA MET A 54 14.70 0.92 11.52
C MET A 54 14.86 0.89 13.04
N ALA A 55 14.43 -0.19 13.71
CA ALA A 55 14.58 -0.35 15.16
C ALA A 55 16.05 -0.41 15.60
N ALA A 56 16.98 -0.81 14.73
CA ALA A 56 18.41 -0.75 14.98
C ALA A 56 18.94 0.68 15.22
N PHE A 57 18.19 1.70 14.79
CA PHE A 57 18.50 3.11 14.98
C PHE A 57 17.72 3.72 16.16
N ALA A 58 17.28 2.92 17.13
CA ALA A 58 16.62 3.43 18.33
C ALA A 58 17.57 4.35 19.12
N ALA A 59 17.17 5.61 19.32
CA ALA A 59 17.98 6.63 20.01
C ALA A 59 18.42 6.18 21.40
N SER A 60 17.53 5.52 22.15
CA SER A 60 17.80 5.02 23.49
C SER A 60 18.85 3.90 23.58
N GLY A 61 19.32 3.39 22.43
CA GLY A 61 20.43 2.44 22.33
C GLY A 61 21.75 3.06 21.86
N MET A 62 21.83 4.38 21.72
CA MET A 62 22.98 5.10 21.19
C MET A 62 23.56 6.08 22.22
N SER A 63 24.86 6.33 22.17
CA SER A 63 25.41 7.51 22.84
C SER A 63 24.96 8.78 22.09
N PRO A 64 24.93 9.97 22.74
CA PRO A 64 24.55 11.20 22.06
C PRO A 64 25.39 11.51 20.81
N GLN A 65 26.68 11.18 20.84
CA GLN A 65 27.57 11.36 19.69
C GLN A 65 27.25 10.37 18.57
N ASP A 66 27.04 9.09 18.90
CA ASP A 66 26.68 8.07 17.90
C ASP A 66 25.32 8.38 17.24
N GLU A 67 24.37 8.89 18.01
CA GLU A 67 23.08 9.33 17.48
C GLU A 67 23.24 10.50 16.53
N ALA A 68 24.05 11.50 16.88
CA ALA A 68 24.29 12.68 16.04
C ALA A 68 24.95 12.31 14.70
N ASP A 69 25.90 11.36 14.72
CA ASP A 69 26.63 10.91 13.54
C ASP A 69 25.86 9.85 12.71
N SER A 70 24.74 9.34 13.24
CA SER A 70 23.94 8.32 12.59
C SER A 70 23.05 8.87 11.48
N LEU A 71 22.86 8.05 10.42
CA LEU A 71 21.93 8.34 9.31
C LEU A 71 20.49 8.52 9.80
N TYR A 72 20.07 7.71 10.78
CA TYR A 72 18.75 7.80 11.40
C TYR A 72 18.85 7.94 12.90
N SER A 73 17.85 8.62 13.48
CA SER A 73 17.44 8.47 14.86
C SER A 73 15.98 8.04 14.90
N THR A 74 15.63 7.06 15.75
CA THR A 74 14.26 6.57 15.86
C THR A 74 13.79 6.53 17.31
N THR A 75 12.50 6.83 17.49
CA THR A 75 11.79 6.73 18.76
C THR A 75 10.61 5.79 18.60
N VAL A 76 10.53 4.75 19.44
CA VAL A 76 9.41 3.81 19.45
C VAL A 76 8.16 4.51 20.00
N LEU A 77 7.00 4.23 19.40
CA LEU A 77 5.71 4.81 19.79
C LEU A 77 4.87 3.80 20.60
N ASP A 78 3.96 4.32 21.41
CA ASP A 78 3.23 3.62 22.47
C ASP A 78 2.13 2.63 22.04
N GLY A 79 1.82 2.54 20.76
CA GLY A 79 0.75 1.66 20.27
C GLY A 79 -0.64 2.28 20.20
N GLN A 80 -0.82 3.54 20.61
CA GLN A 80 -2.13 4.20 20.63
C GLN A 80 -2.50 4.76 19.24
N TRP A 81 -2.63 3.86 18.25
CA TRP A 81 -2.76 4.20 16.84
C TRP A 81 -3.88 5.20 16.55
N HIS A 82 -5.04 5.05 17.18
CA HIS A 82 -6.16 5.96 16.98
C HIS A 82 -5.80 7.40 17.40
N ALA A 83 -5.32 7.58 18.62
CA ALA A 83 -4.97 8.90 19.15
C ALA A 83 -3.81 9.54 18.37
N LEU A 84 -2.81 8.73 17.99
CA LEU A 84 -1.69 9.19 17.18
C LEU A 84 -2.13 9.68 15.80
N LEU A 85 -2.93 8.88 15.08
CA LEU A 85 -3.41 9.23 13.75
C LEU A 85 -4.39 10.40 13.77
N GLN A 86 -5.25 10.48 14.79
CA GLN A 86 -6.13 11.64 15.00
C GLN A 86 -5.31 12.92 15.27
N GLY A 87 -4.24 12.80 16.05
CA GLY A 87 -3.34 13.92 16.34
C GLY A 87 -2.59 14.47 15.13
N LEU A 88 -2.47 13.71 14.03
CA LEU A 88 -1.88 14.20 12.79
C LEU A 88 -2.65 15.37 12.16
N GLU A 89 -3.93 15.56 12.52
CA GLU A 89 -4.70 16.72 12.04
C GLU A 89 -4.01 18.04 12.41
N THR A 90 -3.40 18.13 13.61
CA THR A 90 -2.70 19.34 14.07
C THR A 90 -1.37 19.58 13.37
N VAL A 91 -0.79 18.55 12.75
CA VAL A 91 0.47 18.65 11.98
C VAL A 91 0.23 19.28 10.61
N GLY A 92 -1.01 19.26 10.12
CA GLY A 92 -1.36 19.83 8.82
C GLY A 92 -0.95 18.93 7.64
N PRO A 93 -0.61 19.51 6.48
CA PRO A 93 -0.31 18.74 5.27
C PRO A 93 0.92 17.85 5.44
N VAL A 94 0.77 16.56 5.16
CA VAL A 94 1.81 15.52 5.17
C VAL A 94 1.72 14.68 3.90
N MET A 95 2.69 13.82 3.65
CA MET A 95 2.61 12.78 2.62
C MET A 95 2.37 11.41 3.25
N ALA A 96 1.23 10.81 2.92
CA ALA A 96 0.84 9.46 3.30
C ALA A 96 1.33 8.45 2.25
N LEU A 97 2.07 7.43 2.68
CA LEU A 97 2.63 6.40 1.82
C LEU A 97 2.12 5.02 2.28
N THR A 98 1.43 4.35 1.37
CA THR A 98 1.07 2.93 1.52
C THR A 98 1.54 2.18 0.28
N ARG A 99 1.99 0.95 0.49
CA ARG A 99 2.60 0.13 -0.56
C ARG A 99 2.37 -1.35 -0.35
N ASN A 100 2.48 -2.08 -1.44
CA ASN A 100 2.78 -3.52 -1.46
C ASN A 100 4.09 -3.73 -2.25
N ASP A 101 4.30 -4.95 -2.74
CA ASP A 101 5.53 -5.32 -3.44
C ASP A 101 5.62 -4.72 -4.85
N SER A 102 4.46 -4.36 -5.40
CA SER A 102 4.31 -4.00 -6.80
C SER A 102 3.84 -2.56 -7.00
N VAL A 103 3.26 -1.94 -5.97
CA VAL A 103 2.70 -0.59 -6.04
C VAL A 103 3.12 0.23 -4.84
N VAL A 104 3.58 1.45 -5.10
CA VAL A 104 3.74 2.52 -4.09
C VAL A 104 2.70 3.59 -4.38
N HIS A 105 1.91 3.94 -3.37
CA HIS A 105 0.88 4.96 -3.45
C HIS A 105 1.21 6.06 -2.43
N GLU A 106 1.42 7.27 -2.94
CA GLU A 106 1.78 8.46 -2.16
C GLU A 106 0.70 9.53 -2.34
N LYS A 107 0.16 10.05 -1.25
CA LYS A 107 -0.91 11.04 -1.27
C LYS A 107 -0.59 12.17 -0.30
N ILE A 108 -0.65 13.41 -0.77
CA ILE A 108 -0.44 14.57 0.08
C ILE A 108 -1.80 15.07 0.57
N GLY A 109 -1.90 15.38 1.87
CA GLY A 109 -3.12 15.89 2.46
C GLY A 109 -3.06 15.99 3.98
N VAL A 110 -4.20 16.28 4.59
CA VAL A 110 -4.36 16.37 6.05
C VAL A 110 -5.17 15.16 6.54
N TYR A 111 -4.74 14.56 7.65
CA TYR A 111 -5.49 13.48 8.31
C TYR A 111 -6.71 14.08 8.99
N ARG A 112 -7.89 13.94 8.36
CA ARG A 112 -9.17 14.43 8.89
C ARG A 112 -10.12 13.28 9.15
N ASN A 113 -11.07 13.52 10.06
CA ASN A 113 -12.16 12.58 10.36
C ASN A 113 -11.64 11.18 10.70
N VAL A 114 -10.55 11.10 11.45
CA VAL A 114 -10.01 9.82 11.90
C VAL A 114 -10.95 9.21 12.93
N SER A 115 -11.33 7.96 12.71
CA SER A 115 -12.24 7.21 13.58
C SER A 115 -11.88 5.73 13.60
N VAL A 116 -12.27 5.02 14.65
CA VAL A 116 -12.09 3.57 14.76
C VAL A 116 -13.38 2.92 15.24
N HIS A 117 -13.88 1.95 14.46
CA HIS A 117 -15.06 1.16 14.79
C HIS A 117 -14.77 -0.33 14.58
N GLY A 118 -14.99 -1.15 15.61
CA GLY A 118 -14.82 -2.61 15.51
C GLY A 118 -13.41 -3.07 15.11
N GLY A 119 -12.37 -2.32 15.50
CA GLY A 119 -10.98 -2.61 15.13
C GLY A 119 -10.56 -2.14 13.73
N ILE A 120 -11.49 -1.55 12.96
CA ILE A 120 -11.21 -0.94 11.66
C ILE A 120 -11.13 0.58 11.86
N GLY A 121 -9.97 1.15 11.58
CA GLY A 121 -9.76 2.59 11.51
C GLY A 121 -10.07 3.15 10.13
N MET A 122 -10.46 4.41 10.07
CA MET A 122 -10.68 5.15 8.83
C MET A 122 -10.12 6.56 8.99
N ALA A 123 -9.55 7.11 7.93
CA ALA A 123 -9.34 8.54 7.75
C ALA A 123 -10.13 8.95 6.51
N LEU A 124 -11.07 9.87 6.66
CA LEU A 124 -12.03 10.25 5.61
C LEU A 124 -11.91 11.75 5.31
N GLY A 125 -10.78 12.14 4.74
CA GLY A 125 -10.52 13.47 4.20
C GLY A 125 -10.82 13.56 2.70
N ALA A 126 -10.81 14.78 2.16
CA ALA A 126 -10.90 14.98 0.71
C ALA A 126 -9.65 14.47 -0.01
N GLU A 127 -8.50 14.55 0.65
CA GLU A 127 -7.21 14.14 0.13
C GLU A 127 -6.77 12.79 0.70
N ILE A 128 -6.72 12.65 2.03
CA ILE A 128 -6.33 11.40 2.70
C ILE A 128 -7.58 10.54 2.93
N ASP A 129 -7.70 9.45 2.17
CA ASP A 129 -8.74 8.44 2.33
C ASP A 129 -8.09 7.07 2.58
N LEU A 130 -8.32 6.53 3.79
CA LEU A 130 -7.68 5.31 4.29
C LEU A 130 -8.72 4.35 4.88
N ARG A 131 -8.48 3.04 4.70
CA ARG A 131 -9.01 1.99 5.57
C ARG A 131 -7.84 1.34 6.30
N LEU A 132 -7.93 1.24 7.62
CA LEU A 132 -6.85 0.83 8.51
C LEU A 132 -7.26 -0.42 9.27
N PHE A 133 -6.57 -1.53 9.03
CA PHE A 133 -6.83 -2.79 9.72
C PHE A 133 -5.86 -2.92 10.89
N LEU A 134 -6.20 -2.27 12.01
CA LEU A 134 -5.27 -2.02 13.12
C LEU A 134 -4.77 -3.30 13.81
N SER A 135 -5.46 -4.44 13.63
CA SER A 135 -4.98 -5.75 14.08
C SER A 135 -3.68 -6.21 13.42
N HIS A 136 -3.30 -5.63 12.28
CA HIS A 136 -2.04 -5.90 11.60
C HIS A 136 -0.91 -4.94 12.00
N TRP A 137 -1.20 -3.93 12.82
CA TRP A 137 -0.22 -2.93 13.23
C TRP A 137 0.47 -3.39 14.52
N HIS A 138 1.80 -3.46 14.50
CA HIS A 138 2.59 -3.97 15.61
C HIS A 138 3.51 -2.91 16.22
N VAL A 139 4.28 -2.21 15.39
CA VAL A 139 5.28 -1.22 15.84
C VAL A 139 5.11 0.08 15.07
N GLY A 140 5.09 1.20 15.79
CA GLY A 140 5.19 2.54 15.23
C GLY A 140 6.51 3.17 15.65
N LEU A 141 7.20 3.81 14.72
CA LEU A 141 8.44 4.54 14.97
C LEU A 141 8.28 5.97 14.46
N HIS A 142 8.68 6.97 15.26
CA HIS A 142 9.12 8.24 14.69
C HIS A 142 10.55 8.04 14.19
N VAL A 143 10.80 8.44 12.95
CA VAL A 143 12.09 8.31 12.26
C VAL A 143 12.52 9.69 11.78
N LEU A 144 13.67 10.13 12.26
CA LEU A 144 14.41 11.28 11.78
C LEU A 144 15.52 10.77 10.87
N GLU A 145 15.49 11.16 9.60
CA GLU A 145 16.53 10.86 8.61
C GLU A 145 17.37 12.10 8.36
N ARG A 146 18.69 11.98 8.49
CA ARG A 146 19.62 13.05 8.14
C ARG A 146 19.98 12.97 6.67
N THR A 147 19.59 13.99 5.91
CA THR A 147 19.88 14.08 4.48
C THR A 147 20.75 15.29 4.19
N PRO A 148 21.40 15.35 3.00
CA PRO A 148 22.09 16.57 2.57
C PRO A 148 21.21 17.82 2.48
N LYS A 149 19.88 17.66 2.46
CA LYS A 149 18.89 18.75 2.41
C LYS A 149 18.35 19.13 3.79
N GLY A 150 18.85 18.52 4.86
CA GLY A 150 18.34 18.67 6.23
C GLY A 150 17.66 17.41 6.75
N GLU A 151 17.02 17.55 7.90
CA GLU A 151 16.33 16.45 8.59
C GLU A 151 14.95 16.20 7.97
N ALA A 152 14.64 14.93 7.71
CA ALA A 152 13.35 14.49 7.23
C ALA A 152 12.66 13.66 8.33
N HIS A 153 11.46 14.09 8.72
CA HIS A 153 10.69 13.44 9.79
C HIS A 153 9.62 12.53 9.18
N SER A 154 9.45 11.35 9.75
CA SER A 154 8.35 10.46 9.38
C SER A 154 7.85 9.62 10.55
N LEU A 155 6.57 9.27 10.52
CA LEU A 155 6.01 8.19 11.32
C LEU A 155 5.96 6.94 10.42
N GLN A 156 6.52 5.82 10.88
CA GLN A 156 6.56 4.58 10.11
C GLN A 156 5.98 3.44 10.93
N PHE A 157 5.03 2.71 10.34
CA PHE A 157 4.28 1.65 10.99
C PHE A 157 4.58 0.31 10.34
N PHE A 158 4.76 -0.72 11.16
CA PHE A 158 5.19 -2.04 10.75
C PHE A 158 4.29 -3.13 11.35
N ASP A 159 4.18 -4.25 10.64
CA ASP A 159 3.48 -5.44 11.12
C ASP A 159 4.36 -6.29 12.05
N ALA A 160 3.81 -7.41 12.52
CA ALA A 160 4.50 -8.34 13.42
C ALA A 160 5.77 -8.97 12.79
N HIS A 161 5.93 -8.89 11.48
CA HIS A 161 7.07 -9.40 10.71
C HIS A 161 8.02 -8.28 10.25
N GLY A 162 7.76 -7.04 10.67
CA GLY A 162 8.55 -5.86 10.31
C GLY A 162 8.37 -5.41 8.87
N GLN A 163 7.28 -5.80 8.21
CA GLN A 163 6.90 -5.24 6.91
C GLN A 163 6.22 -3.89 7.10
N ALA A 164 6.57 -2.91 6.25
CA ALA A 164 5.96 -1.59 6.31
C ALA A 164 4.46 -1.65 5.98
N VAL A 165 3.64 -1.19 6.92
CA VAL A 165 2.18 -1.08 6.79
C VAL A 165 1.80 0.28 6.22
N HIS A 166 2.32 1.36 6.81
CA HIS A 166 2.00 2.73 6.41
C HIS A 166 3.10 3.68 6.87
N LYS A 167 3.28 4.80 6.14
CA LYS A 167 4.21 5.86 6.53
C LYS A 167 3.57 7.22 6.35
N VAL A 168 3.94 8.15 7.22
CA VAL A 168 3.53 9.56 7.16
C VAL A 168 4.80 10.40 7.18
N HIS A 169 5.08 11.09 6.07
CA HIS A 169 6.24 11.95 5.94
C HIS A 169 5.84 13.41 6.15
N ALA A 170 6.56 14.09 7.03
CA ALA A 170 6.50 15.53 7.12
C ALA A 170 6.95 16.16 5.80
N ARG A 171 6.38 17.31 5.51
CA ARG A 171 6.68 18.15 4.35
C ARG A 171 7.02 19.55 4.80
N GLU A 172 7.47 20.37 3.88
CA GLU A 172 7.72 21.80 4.10
C GLU A 172 6.50 22.53 4.70
N ALA A 173 5.29 22.12 4.31
CA ALA A 173 4.04 22.70 4.83
C ALA A 173 3.56 22.06 6.15
N SER A 174 4.26 21.07 6.70
CA SER A 174 3.91 20.46 7.98
C SER A 174 4.35 21.34 9.14
N ASP A 175 3.54 21.39 10.20
CA ASP A 175 3.94 21.98 11.47
C ASP A 175 4.82 20.98 12.24
N LEU A 176 6.15 21.17 12.15
CA LEU A 176 7.12 20.31 12.81
C LEU A 176 7.05 20.39 14.33
N SER A 177 6.70 21.55 14.91
CA SER A 177 6.53 21.67 16.36
C SER A 177 5.31 20.90 16.85
N ALA A 178 4.21 20.90 16.08
CA ALA A 178 3.05 20.07 16.37
C ALA A 178 3.37 18.57 16.23
N LEU A 179 4.18 18.19 15.23
CA LEU A 179 4.64 16.81 15.06
C LEU A 179 5.51 16.35 16.25
N GLU A 180 6.47 17.16 16.67
CA GLU A 180 7.32 16.86 17.83
C GLU A 180 6.49 16.71 19.11
N ALA A 181 5.56 17.63 19.36
CA ALA A 181 4.66 17.53 20.51
C ALA A 181 3.79 16.26 20.44
N LEU A 182 3.33 15.87 19.25
CA LEU A 182 2.61 14.61 19.05
C LEU A 182 3.48 13.39 19.34
N VAL A 183 4.70 13.35 18.81
CA VAL A 183 5.65 12.26 19.06
C VAL A 183 5.98 12.15 20.54
N GLN A 184 6.26 13.26 21.22
CA GLN A 184 6.55 13.27 22.65
C GLN A 184 5.43 12.65 23.50
N ARG A 185 4.16 12.90 23.15
CA ARG A 185 3.00 12.31 23.85
C ARG A 185 2.91 10.80 23.70
N HIS A 186 3.42 10.26 22.58
CA HIS A 186 3.34 8.84 22.24
C HIS A 186 4.67 8.10 22.39
N ALA A 187 5.74 8.76 22.84
CA ALA A 187 7.07 8.18 22.89
C ALA A 187 7.18 7.09 23.97
N ARG A 188 7.79 5.96 23.59
CA ARG A 188 8.25 4.89 24.48
C ARG A 188 9.70 4.51 24.17
N PRO A 189 10.67 5.41 24.44
CA PRO A 189 12.08 5.16 24.12
C PRO A 189 12.66 3.92 24.82
N GLU A 190 12.08 3.50 25.95
CA GLU A 190 12.47 2.30 26.68
C GLU A 190 12.04 0.99 25.99
N ALA A 191 11.06 1.04 25.08
CA ALA A 191 10.56 -0.14 24.42
C ALA A 191 11.62 -0.76 23.49
N ARG A 192 11.63 -2.09 23.42
CA ARG A 192 12.50 -2.87 22.53
C ARG A 192 11.61 -3.82 21.71
N PRO A 193 11.03 -3.33 20.60
CA PRO A 193 10.11 -4.15 19.82
C PRO A 193 10.82 -5.32 19.17
N GLU A 194 10.18 -6.48 19.21
CA GLU A 194 10.64 -7.69 18.52
C GLU A 194 9.78 -7.94 17.28
N PHE A 195 10.43 -8.42 16.22
CA PHE A 195 9.76 -8.82 14.98
C PHE A 195 9.90 -10.32 14.78
N LYS A 196 8.81 -10.95 14.34
CA LYS A 196 8.81 -12.34 13.92
C LYS A 196 9.60 -12.47 12.61
N PRO A 197 10.38 -13.53 12.46
CA PRO A 197 11.15 -13.73 11.24
C PRO A 197 10.25 -14.07 10.04
N GLY A 198 10.77 -13.80 8.85
CA GLY A 198 10.10 -14.13 7.58
C GLY A 198 8.88 -13.26 7.29
N LEU A 199 7.98 -13.76 6.46
CA LEU A 199 6.72 -13.10 6.10
C LEU A 199 5.54 -13.73 6.84
N ALA A 200 4.44 -12.99 6.94
CA ALA A 200 3.19 -13.57 7.42
C ALA A 200 2.77 -14.74 6.50
N PRO A 201 2.39 -15.90 7.06
CA PRO A 201 1.97 -17.03 6.25
C PRO A 201 0.68 -16.69 5.49
N THR A 202 0.64 -17.03 4.21
CA THR A 202 -0.57 -16.96 3.39
C THR A 202 -1.31 -18.29 3.46
N THR A 203 -2.63 -18.24 3.58
CA THR A 203 -3.47 -19.44 3.46
C THR A 203 -3.64 -19.75 1.98
N PRO A 204 -3.21 -20.92 1.49
CA PRO A 204 -3.41 -21.28 0.09
C PRO A 204 -4.89 -21.48 -0.21
N ASP A 205 -5.29 -21.17 -1.43
CA ASP A 205 -6.64 -21.44 -1.92
C ASP A 205 -6.94 -22.94 -1.87
N ARG A 206 -8.19 -23.29 -1.53
CA ARG A 206 -8.71 -24.66 -1.67
C ARG A 206 -8.82 -25.01 -3.15
N PRO A 207 -8.88 -26.29 -3.54
CA PRO A 207 -9.14 -26.66 -4.94
C PRO A 207 -10.44 -26.01 -5.46
N ASP A 208 -10.42 -25.48 -6.68
CA ASP A 208 -11.57 -24.84 -7.32
C ASP A 208 -12.84 -25.72 -7.31
N ALA A 209 -12.67 -27.04 -7.48
CA ALA A 209 -13.76 -28.02 -7.45
C ALA A 209 -14.43 -28.18 -6.07
N ALA A 210 -13.80 -27.69 -4.99
CA ALA A 210 -14.34 -27.71 -3.64
C ALA A 210 -15.13 -26.43 -3.29
N ILE A 211 -15.21 -25.46 -4.21
CA ILE A 211 -15.98 -24.23 -4.04
C ILE A 211 -17.38 -24.43 -4.63
N ASP A 212 -18.42 -24.10 -3.86
CA ASP A 212 -19.79 -24.01 -4.38
C ASP A 212 -19.91 -22.80 -5.31
N ARG A 213 -19.62 -23.04 -6.60
CA ARG A 213 -19.63 -21.99 -7.64
C ARG A 213 -21.02 -21.39 -7.82
N THR A 214 -22.08 -22.20 -7.74
CA THR A 214 -23.45 -21.72 -7.92
C THR A 214 -23.88 -20.84 -6.75
N GLY A 215 -23.61 -21.27 -5.52
CA GLY A 215 -23.85 -20.45 -4.33
C GLY A 215 -23.04 -19.16 -4.32
N LEU A 216 -21.77 -19.21 -4.74
CA LEU A 216 -20.91 -18.03 -4.85
C LEU A 216 -21.49 -17.03 -5.87
N ALA A 217 -21.91 -17.48 -7.05
CA ALA A 217 -22.51 -16.64 -8.08
C ALA A 217 -23.79 -15.98 -7.58
N GLN A 218 -24.67 -16.73 -6.91
CA GLN A 218 -25.91 -16.19 -6.35
C GLN A 218 -25.62 -15.15 -5.26
N ALA A 219 -24.72 -15.44 -4.31
CA ALA A 219 -24.37 -14.50 -3.25
C ALA A 219 -23.71 -13.22 -3.79
N TRP A 220 -22.92 -13.33 -4.85
CA TRP A 220 -22.35 -12.17 -5.54
C TRP A 220 -23.43 -11.34 -6.23
N ALA A 221 -24.38 -11.99 -6.92
CA ALA A 221 -25.49 -11.33 -7.58
C ALA A 221 -26.42 -10.58 -6.60
N ASP A 222 -26.56 -11.10 -5.38
CA ASP A 222 -27.44 -10.54 -4.34
C ASP A 222 -26.82 -9.37 -3.58
N MET A 223 -25.53 -9.07 -3.78
CA MET A 223 -24.84 -7.98 -3.08
C MET A 223 -25.55 -6.64 -3.26
N LYS A 224 -25.59 -5.87 -2.16
CA LYS A 224 -26.20 -4.52 -2.12
C LYS A 224 -25.17 -3.41 -1.90
N ASP A 225 -23.97 -3.77 -1.51
CA ASP A 225 -22.85 -2.87 -1.30
C ASP A 225 -21.51 -3.57 -1.62
N THR A 226 -20.54 -2.82 -2.15
CA THR A 226 -19.23 -3.40 -2.53
C THR A 226 -18.44 -3.96 -1.34
N HIS A 227 -18.68 -3.47 -0.13
CA HIS A 227 -18.02 -3.93 1.10
C HIS A 227 -18.53 -5.33 1.53
N GLU A 228 -19.71 -5.77 1.06
CA GLU A 228 -20.23 -7.12 1.30
C GLU A 228 -19.37 -8.20 0.63
N PHE A 229 -18.61 -7.83 -0.42
CA PHE A 229 -17.79 -8.76 -1.17
C PHE A 229 -16.80 -9.51 -0.27
N PHE A 230 -16.21 -8.86 0.73
CA PHE A 230 -15.33 -9.52 1.70
C PHE A 230 -16.06 -10.62 2.48
N SER A 231 -17.29 -10.36 2.93
CA SER A 231 -18.12 -11.33 3.63
C SER A 231 -18.53 -12.49 2.73
N VAL A 232 -18.79 -12.24 1.44
CA VAL A 232 -19.03 -13.28 0.43
C VAL A 232 -17.81 -14.18 0.30
N LEU A 233 -16.62 -13.62 0.08
CA LEU A 233 -15.38 -14.41 -0.03
C LEU A 233 -15.13 -15.27 1.21
N LYS A 234 -15.34 -14.70 2.40
CA LYS A 234 -15.19 -15.41 3.68
C LYS A 234 -16.20 -16.55 3.81
N ARG A 235 -17.47 -16.34 3.45
CA ARG A 235 -18.53 -17.36 3.53
C ARG A 235 -18.21 -18.60 2.69
N PHE A 236 -17.63 -18.41 1.51
CA PHE A 236 -17.28 -19.51 0.61
C PHE A 236 -15.83 -20.00 0.78
N GLU A 237 -15.08 -19.41 1.72
CA GLU A 237 -13.66 -19.70 1.96
C GLU A 237 -12.86 -19.73 0.66
N VAL A 238 -13.04 -18.67 -0.14
CA VAL A 238 -12.48 -18.53 -1.49
C VAL A 238 -11.57 -17.30 -1.52
N GLY A 239 -10.37 -17.44 -2.08
CA GLY A 239 -9.46 -16.32 -2.28
C GLY A 239 -10.01 -15.31 -3.29
N ARG A 240 -9.53 -14.07 -3.23
CA ARG A 240 -10.01 -13.01 -4.15
C ARG A 240 -9.78 -13.39 -5.61
N LEU A 241 -8.55 -13.71 -5.98
CA LEU A 241 -8.20 -14.07 -7.36
C LEU A 241 -8.92 -15.36 -7.80
N GLN A 242 -9.00 -16.37 -6.93
CA GLN A 242 -9.78 -17.58 -7.19
C GLN A 242 -11.24 -17.27 -7.48
N SER A 243 -11.88 -16.40 -6.70
CA SER A 243 -13.26 -16.00 -6.94
C SER A 243 -13.42 -15.32 -8.31
N LEU A 244 -12.45 -14.52 -8.75
CA LEU A 244 -12.51 -13.87 -10.06
C LEU A 244 -12.42 -14.90 -11.19
N ARG A 245 -11.54 -15.91 -11.06
CA ARG A 245 -11.44 -17.00 -12.04
C ARG A 245 -12.74 -17.83 -12.10
N LEU A 246 -13.30 -18.18 -10.94
CA LEU A 246 -14.54 -18.98 -10.87
C LEU A 246 -15.76 -18.24 -11.44
N MET A 247 -15.79 -16.90 -11.35
CA MET A 247 -16.87 -16.06 -11.85
C MET A 247 -16.63 -15.52 -13.27
N GLU A 248 -15.61 -16.02 -13.97
CA GLU A 248 -15.31 -15.59 -15.35
C GLU A 248 -16.49 -15.89 -16.27
N GLY A 249 -16.87 -14.89 -17.07
CA GLY A 249 -18.06 -14.91 -17.93
C GLY A 249 -19.37 -14.56 -17.24
N VAL A 250 -19.39 -14.45 -15.91
CA VAL A 250 -20.57 -14.09 -15.10
C VAL A 250 -20.42 -12.68 -14.54
N HIS A 251 -19.55 -12.51 -13.55
CA HIS A 251 -19.27 -11.23 -12.89
C HIS A 251 -17.91 -10.65 -13.25
N THR A 252 -17.05 -11.45 -13.88
CA THR A 252 -15.67 -11.06 -14.19
C THR A 252 -15.30 -11.43 -15.62
N ARG A 253 -14.31 -10.72 -16.16
CA ARG A 253 -13.67 -11.02 -17.44
C ARG A 253 -12.19 -10.68 -17.35
N ARG A 254 -11.32 -11.50 -17.94
CA ARG A 254 -9.91 -11.15 -18.09
C ARG A 254 -9.75 -9.95 -19.00
N THR A 255 -8.73 -9.16 -18.73
CA THR A 255 -8.31 -8.02 -19.57
C THR A 255 -6.84 -8.18 -19.96
N PRO A 256 -6.38 -7.56 -21.06
CA PRO A 256 -4.97 -7.58 -21.44
C PRO A 256 -4.07 -7.02 -20.33
N LEU A 257 -2.84 -7.54 -20.16
CA LEU A 257 -1.93 -7.08 -19.09
C LEU A 257 -1.52 -5.60 -19.26
N VAL A 258 -1.47 -5.11 -20.49
CA VAL A 258 -1.20 -3.71 -20.84
C VAL A 258 -2.38 -2.76 -20.57
N ALA A 259 -3.51 -3.29 -20.10
CA ALA A 259 -4.73 -2.55 -19.81
C ALA A 259 -4.53 -1.31 -18.95
N VAL A 260 -3.69 -1.41 -17.91
CA VAL A 260 -3.54 -0.36 -16.91
C VAL A 260 -2.87 0.90 -17.47
N GLU A 261 -1.86 0.76 -18.33
CA GLU A 261 -1.22 1.91 -18.97
C GLU A 261 -2.20 2.65 -19.86
N TRP A 262 -2.92 1.90 -20.70
CA TRP A 262 -3.92 2.47 -21.59
C TRP A 262 -5.05 3.15 -20.81
N LEU A 263 -5.55 2.50 -19.75
CA LEU A 263 -6.60 3.02 -18.88
C LEU A 263 -6.18 4.35 -18.25
N LEU A 264 -4.97 4.42 -17.67
CA LEU A 264 -4.47 5.64 -17.03
C LEU A 264 -4.24 6.77 -18.04
N LYS A 265 -3.66 6.47 -19.22
CA LYS A 265 -3.48 7.47 -20.29
C LYS A 265 -4.82 8.03 -20.78
N ARG A 266 -5.83 7.17 -20.93
CA ARG A 266 -7.17 7.59 -21.37
C ARG A 266 -7.90 8.39 -20.31
N ALA A 267 -7.85 7.97 -19.05
CA ALA A 267 -8.42 8.72 -17.93
C ALA A 267 -7.77 10.12 -17.83
N ALA A 268 -6.44 10.19 -17.99
CA ALA A 268 -5.73 11.46 -18.00
C ALA A 268 -6.11 12.36 -19.19
N GLY A 269 -6.17 11.79 -20.41
CA GLY A 269 -6.51 12.53 -21.62
C GLY A 269 -7.91 13.13 -21.61
N SER A 270 -8.87 12.50 -20.92
CA SER A 270 -10.24 13.02 -20.76
C SER A 270 -10.49 13.73 -19.43
N SER A 271 -9.48 13.81 -18.56
CA SER A 271 -9.62 14.27 -17.17
C SER A 271 -10.73 13.53 -16.40
N LEU A 272 -11.02 12.28 -16.76
CA LEU A 272 -12.02 11.45 -16.10
C LEU A 272 -11.57 11.19 -14.64
N PRO A 273 -12.38 11.58 -13.63
CA PRO A 273 -12.04 11.30 -12.25
C PRO A 273 -12.19 9.80 -11.95
N ILE A 274 -11.14 9.24 -11.37
CA ILE A 274 -11.04 7.83 -11.02
C ILE A 274 -10.78 7.68 -9.52
N MET A 275 -10.85 6.45 -9.06
CA MET A 275 -10.31 6.05 -7.77
C MET A 275 -9.23 5.00 -7.97
N VAL A 276 -8.13 5.12 -7.23
CA VAL A 276 -7.02 4.15 -7.23
C VAL A 276 -6.84 3.63 -5.82
N PHE A 277 -7.00 2.33 -5.65
CA PHE A 277 -6.86 1.64 -4.39
C PHE A 277 -5.58 0.82 -4.43
N ALA A 278 -4.66 1.06 -3.49
CA ALA A 278 -3.48 0.24 -3.30
C ALA A 278 -3.21 0.08 -1.80
N GLY A 279 -2.80 -1.11 -1.40
CA GLY A 279 -2.72 -1.45 0.02
C GLY A 279 -1.93 -2.71 0.30
N ASN A 280 -1.83 -2.99 1.59
CA ASN A 280 -1.33 -4.23 2.18
C ASN A 280 -2.33 -4.70 3.26
N ALA A 281 -1.96 -5.72 4.03
CA ALA A 281 -2.85 -6.31 5.03
C ALA A 281 -3.31 -5.31 6.11
N GLY A 282 -2.52 -4.29 6.43
CA GLY A 282 -2.82 -3.34 7.51
C GLY A 282 -3.36 -1.98 7.04
N CYS A 283 -3.21 -1.63 5.76
CA CYS A 283 -3.64 -0.32 5.25
C CYS A 283 -4.05 -0.41 3.78
N LEU A 284 -5.21 0.16 3.45
CA LEU A 284 -5.66 0.42 2.09
C LEU A 284 -5.76 1.93 1.90
N GLN A 285 -4.99 2.47 0.97
CA GLN A 285 -4.97 3.89 0.63
C GLN A 285 -5.66 4.13 -0.70
N ILE A 286 -6.43 5.22 -0.74
CA ILE A 286 -7.35 5.52 -1.82
C ILE A 286 -7.04 6.92 -2.34
N HIS A 287 -6.71 7.01 -3.63
CA HIS A 287 -6.81 8.26 -4.37
C HIS A 287 -8.22 8.38 -4.94
N THR A 288 -8.81 9.57 -4.87
CA THR A 288 -10.00 9.95 -5.65
C THR A 288 -9.70 11.26 -6.38
N GLY A 289 -10.00 11.30 -7.68
CA GLY A 289 -9.83 12.47 -8.54
C GLY A 289 -9.29 12.11 -9.92
N SER A 290 -9.08 13.14 -10.74
CA SER A 290 -8.44 13.00 -12.04
C SER A 290 -6.94 12.81 -11.88
N VAL A 291 -6.35 12.02 -12.79
CA VAL A 291 -4.90 11.88 -12.93
C VAL A 291 -4.44 12.61 -14.18
N HIS A 292 -3.21 13.13 -14.21
CA HIS A 292 -2.75 13.95 -15.35
C HIS A 292 -1.42 13.47 -15.95
N ARG A 293 -0.37 13.34 -15.13
CA ARG A 293 0.99 13.10 -15.62
C ARG A 293 1.33 11.62 -15.58
N ILE A 294 0.98 10.91 -16.65
CA ILE A 294 1.30 9.49 -16.81
C ILE A 294 2.66 9.32 -17.49
N ALA A 295 3.59 8.61 -16.86
CA ALA A 295 4.92 8.37 -17.42
C ALA A 295 5.40 6.93 -17.23
N VAL A 296 6.00 6.36 -18.27
CA VAL A 296 6.67 5.06 -18.21
C VAL A 296 8.17 5.29 -18.06
N MET A 297 8.78 4.68 -17.04
CA MET A 297 10.20 4.79 -16.72
C MET A 297 10.77 3.40 -16.45
N GLY A 298 11.33 2.77 -17.49
CA GLY A 298 11.75 1.36 -17.41
C GLY A 298 10.54 0.47 -17.09
N PRO A 299 10.58 -0.37 -16.04
CA PRO A 299 9.46 -1.24 -15.67
C PRO A 299 8.31 -0.52 -14.93
N TRP A 300 8.48 0.76 -14.62
CA TRP A 300 7.53 1.53 -13.80
C TRP A 300 6.53 2.30 -14.65
N LEU A 301 5.25 2.10 -14.37
CA LEU A 301 4.16 2.97 -14.79
C LEU A 301 3.86 3.94 -13.65
N ASN A 302 3.92 5.24 -13.94
CA ASN A 302 3.85 6.28 -12.93
C ASN A 302 2.68 7.25 -13.17
N VAL A 303 2.05 7.67 -12.08
CA VAL A 303 1.31 8.93 -11.99
C VAL A 303 2.20 9.89 -11.20
N MET A 304 2.45 11.09 -11.72
CA MET A 304 3.35 12.08 -11.11
C MET A 304 2.66 13.45 -10.94
N ASP A 305 1.52 13.46 -10.26
CA ASP A 305 0.73 14.66 -10.00
C ASP A 305 1.16 15.33 -8.68
N GLU A 306 0.87 16.62 -8.53
CA GLU A 306 1.34 17.42 -7.40
C GLU A 306 0.93 16.85 -6.03
N GLY A 307 -0.29 16.34 -5.92
CA GLY A 307 -0.85 15.78 -4.69
C GLY A 307 -0.94 14.24 -4.65
N PHE A 308 -0.59 13.56 -5.75
CA PHE A 308 -0.72 12.11 -5.86
C PHE A 308 0.36 11.52 -6.76
N ASN A 309 1.13 10.59 -6.20
CA ASN A 309 2.08 9.79 -6.95
C ASN A 309 1.72 8.31 -6.83
N LEU A 310 1.79 7.61 -7.96
CA LEU A 310 1.63 6.16 -8.04
C LEU A 310 2.85 5.62 -8.76
N HIS A 311 3.49 4.60 -8.21
CA HIS A 311 4.58 3.87 -8.85
C HIS A 311 4.18 2.40 -8.93
N LEU A 312 3.80 1.94 -10.12
CA LEU A 312 3.32 0.59 -10.36
C LEU A 312 4.34 -0.18 -11.19
N ARG A 313 4.76 -1.35 -10.73
CA ARG A 313 5.58 -2.32 -11.47
C ARG A 313 4.73 -3.00 -12.53
N ALA A 314 4.75 -2.47 -13.75
CA ALA A 314 3.95 -3.00 -14.85
C ALA A 314 4.39 -4.42 -15.22
N ASP A 315 5.68 -4.71 -15.07
CA ASP A 315 6.29 -6.02 -15.27
C ASP A 315 5.89 -7.07 -14.21
N HIS A 316 5.30 -6.65 -13.09
CA HIS A 316 4.76 -7.57 -12.09
C HIS A 316 3.30 -7.99 -12.40
N VAL A 317 2.60 -7.32 -13.33
CA VAL A 317 1.19 -7.64 -13.63
C VAL A 317 1.12 -9.01 -14.31
N SER A 318 0.58 -10.00 -13.60
CA SER A 318 0.40 -11.37 -14.10
C SER A 318 -1.05 -11.63 -14.50
N GLU A 319 -2.02 -11.04 -13.80
CA GLU A 319 -3.43 -11.12 -14.17
C GLU A 319 -4.10 -9.75 -14.06
N SER A 320 -5.04 -9.48 -14.97
CA SER A 320 -5.82 -8.24 -15.01
C SER A 320 -7.28 -8.60 -15.27
N TRP A 321 -8.18 -8.01 -14.49
CA TRP A 321 -9.60 -8.41 -14.47
C TRP A 321 -10.53 -7.21 -14.47
N LEU A 322 -11.51 -7.22 -15.36
CA LEU A 322 -12.75 -6.46 -15.23
C LEU A 322 -13.65 -7.19 -14.24
N VAL A 323 -14.12 -6.49 -13.22
CA VAL A 323 -14.96 -7.05 -12.15
C VAL A 323 -16.19 -6.19 -11.96
N SER A 324 -17.37 -6.81 -12.03
CA SER A 324 -18.66 -6.15 -11.83
C SER A 324 -19.29 -6.61 -10.52
N LYS A 325 -19.61 -5.65 -9.65
CA LYS A 325 -20.23 -5.91 -8.34
C LYS A 325 -21.59 -5.20 -8.29
N PRO A 326 -22.71 -5.93 -8.17
CA PRO A 326 -24.02 -5.33 -7.96
C PRO A 326 -24.05 -4.54 -6.65
N THR A 327 -24.74 -3.41 -6.65
CA THR A 327 -25.04 -2.63 -5.46
C THR A 327 -26.47 -2.08 -5.56
N SER A 328 -26.97 -1.50 -4.47
CA SER A 328 -28.27 -0.79 -4.47
C SER A 328 -28.28 0.42 -5.42
N ASP A 329 -27.12 1.00 -5.71
CA ASP A 329 -26.95 2.14 -6.61
C ASP A 329 -26.71 1.72 -8.07
N GLY A 330 -26.80 0.42 -8.38
CA GLY A 330 -26.44 -0.17 -9.67
C GLY A 330 -25.10 -0.89 -9.65
N VAL A 331 -24.66 -1.35 -10.81
CA VAL A 331 -23.39 -2.09 -10.93
C VAL A 331 -22.21 -1.14 -10.75
N VAL A 332 -21.24 -1.55 -9.93
CA VAL A 332 -19.92 -0.92 -9.79
C VAL A 332 -18.89 -1.80 -10.48
N THR A 333 -18.14 -1.21 -11.39
CA THR A 333 -17.13 -1.85 -12.22
C THR A 333 -15.73 -1.46 -11.75
N SER A 334 -14.82 -2.44 -11.68
CA SER A 334 -13.41 -2.20 -11.37
C SER A 334 -12.47 -2.92 -12.33
N ILE A 335 -11.27 -2.35 -12.52
CA ILE A 335 -10.13 -3.09 -13.04
C ILE A 335 -9.23 -3.48 -11.87
N GLU A 336 -8.94 -4.77 -11.73
CA GLU A 336 -8.14 -5.32 -10.63
C GLU A 336 -6.90 -6.02 -11.17
N LEU A 337 -5.74 -5.71 -10.60
CA LEU A 337 -4.44 -6.22 -11.04
C LEU A 337 -3.84 -7.15 -9.99
N PHE A 338 -3.29 -8.27 -10.43
CA PHE A 338 -2.67 -9.27 -9.56
C PHE A 338 -1.27 -9.62 -10.04
N ASP A 339 -0.37 -9.85 -9.08
CA ASP A 339 0.98 -10.33 -9.36
C ASP A 339 1.04 -11.84 -9.59
N ALA A 340 2.23 -12.36 -9.92
CA ALA A 340 2.44 -13.78 -10.18
C ALA A 340 2.23 -14.69 -8.95
N GLN A 341 2.17 -14.12 -7.75
CA GLN A 341 1.85 -14.83 -6.51
C GLN A 341 0.34 -14.77 -6.20
N GLY A 342 -0.44 -14.07 -7.02
CA GLY A 342 -1.87 -13.88 -6.85
C GLY A 342 -2.23 -12.80 -5.84
N HIS A 343 -1.29 -11.95 -5.42
CA HIS A 343 -1.58 -10.82 -4.56
C HIS A 343 -2.18 -9.67 -5.36
N LEU A 344 -3.16 -8.99 -4.76
CA LEU A 344 -3.77 -7.79 -5.33
C LEU A 344 -2.77 -6.63 -5.32
N MET A 345 -2.41 -6.13 -6.50
CA MET A 345 -1.50 -5.00 -6.68
C MET A 345 -2.24 -3.67 -6.50
N ALA A 346 -3.32 -3.47 -7.26
CA ALA A 346 -4.14 -2.27 -7.23
C ALA A 346 -5.54 -2.53 -7.81
N MET A 347 -6.49 -1.68 -7.45
CA MET A 347 -7.82 -1.63 -8.07
C MET A 347 -8.14 -0.22 -8.57
N PHE A 348 -8.80 -0.13 -9.72
CA PHE A 348 -9.21 1.12 -10.33
C PHE A 348 -10.73 1.15 -10.45
N PHE A 349 -11.33 2.30 -10.12
CA PHE A 349 -12.77 2.58 -10.23
C PHE A 349 -12.98 3.98 -10.83
N GLY A 350 -14.20 4.30 -11.23
CA GLY A 350 -14.61 5.69 -11.45
C GLY A 350 -14.90 6.35 -10.11
N GLU A 351 -14.64 7.66 -9.99
CA GLU A 351 -15.08 8.41 -8.80
C GLU A 351 -16.57 8.20 -8.56
N ARG A 352 -16.94 7.94 -7.31
CA ARG A 352 -18.33 7.75 -6.94
C ARG A 352 -18.59 8.27 -5.53
N LYS A 353 -19.77 8.86 -5.34
CA LYS A 353 -20.30 9.23 -4.02
C LYS A 353 -21.37 8.21 -3.58
N PRO A 354 -21.53 7.94 -2.28
CA PRO A 354 -22.60 7.09 -1.78
C PRO A 354 -23.98 7.51 -2.33
N GLY A 355 -24.83 6.55 -2.70
CA GLY A 355 -26.16 6.84 -3.26
C GLY A 355 -26.16 7.24 -4.74
N LYS A 356 -25.01 7.16 -5.43
CA LYS A 356 -24.89 7.47 -6.86
C LYS A 356 -24.36 6.25 -7.63
N PRO A 357 -24.84 6.01 -8.86
CA PRO A 357 -24.26 5.01 -9.75
C PRO A 357 -22.83 5.41 -10.14
N GLU A 358 -22.06 4.45 -10.66
CA GLU A 358 -20.76 4.75 -11.25
C GLU A 358 -20.85 5.71 -12.44
N LEU A 359 -19.77 6.44 -12.70
CA LEU A 359 -19.69 7.37 -13.83
C LEU A 359 -19.88 6.62 -15.15
N PRO A 360 -20.78 7.08 -16.04
CA PRO A 360 -20.94 6.48 -17.37
C PRO A 360 -19.63 6.41 -18.16
N GLY A 361 -18.81 7.49 -18.11
CA GLY A 361 -17.51 7.53 -18.77
C GLY A 361 -16.50 6.53 -18.20
N TRP A 362 -16.57 6.23 -16.90
CA TRP A 362 -15.78 5.14 -16.31
C TRP A 362 -16.24 3.77 -16.81
N ARG A 363 -17.56 3.53 -16.80
CA ARG A 363 -18.11 2.25 -17.28
C ARG A 363 -17.67 1.97 -18.71
N GLU A 364 -17.81 2.95 -19.60
CA GLU A 364 -17.38 2.85 -20.99
C GLU A 364 -15.88 2.55 -21.09
N LEU A 365 -15.05 3.32 -20.37
CA LEU A 365 -13.59 3.12 -20.37
C LEU A 365 -13.21 1.72 -19.88
N ALA A 366 -13.71 1.28 -18.72
CA ALA A 366 -13.39 -0.01 -18.14
C ALA A 366 -13.83 -1.18 -19.04
N HIS A 367 -15.01 -1.10 -19.67
CA HIS A 367 -15.47 -2.16 -20.58
C HIS A 367 -14.70 -2.19 -21.89
N SER A 368 -14.25 -1.04 -22.40
CA SER A 368 -13.45 -0.98 -23.64
C SER A 368 -12.09 -1.68 -23.48
N VAL A 369 -11.51 -1.67 -22.28
CA VAL A 369 -10.29 -2.42 -21.95
C VAL A 369 -10.48 -3.92 -22.15
N ALA A 370 -11.64 -4.46 -21.77
CA ALA A 370 -11.95 -5.88 -21.88
C ALA A 370 -12.32 -6.34 -23.31
N GLN A 371 -12.66 -5.40 -24.19
CA GLN A 371 -13.02 -5.67 -25.58
C GLN A 371 -11.86 -5.51 -26.56
N ALA A 372 -10.73 -4.97 -26.11
CA ALA A 372 -9.57 -4.75 -26.93
C ALA A 372 -8.77 -6.05 -27.14
N ASP A 373 -9.37 -7.03 -27.81
CA ASP A 373 -8.65 -8.18 -28.35
C ASP A 373 -7.73 -7.71 -29.49
N GLY A 374 -6.41 -7.85 -29.30
CA GLY A 374 -5.39 -7.69 -30.34
C GLY A 374 -4.97 -6.26 -30.72
N GLY A 375 -5.72 -5.21 -30.37
CA GLY A 375 -5.44 -3.82 -30.81
C GLY A 375 -4.49 -3.00 -29.93
N LEU A 376 -4.31 -3.37 -28.66
CA LEU A 376 -3.50 -2.58 -27.70
C LEU A 376 -1.98 -2.77 -27.84
N ALA A 377 -1.53 -3.68 -28.72
CA ALA A 377 -0.10 -3.91 -28.96
C ALA A 377 0.54 -2.92 -29.94
N VAL A 378 -0.22 -2.03 -30.58
CA VAL A 378 0.28 -1.17 -31.68
C VAL A 378 -0.20 0.27 -31.53
N ALA A 379 0.35 0.98 -30.55
CA ALA A 379 0.41 2.44 -30.61
C ALA A 379 1.67 2.87 -29.85
N ALA A 380 2.82 2.61 -30.49
CA ALA A 380 4.11 3.17 -30.13
C ALA A 380 4.20 4.64 -30.56
#